data_AF-A0A1N7PDK0-F1
#
_entry.id   AF-A0A1N7PDK0-F1
#
_cell.length_a   1.000
_cell.length_b   1.000
_cell.length_c   1.000
_cell.angle_alpha   90.00
_cell.angle_beta   90.00
_cell.angle_gamma   90.00
#
_symmetry.space_group_name_H-M   'P 1'
#
loop_
_entity.id
_entity.type
_entity.pdbx_description
1 polymer ?
#
loop_
_entity_poly.entity_id
_entity_poly.type
_entity_poly.pdbx_seq_one_letter_code
_entity_poly.pdbx_strand_id
1 'polypeptide(L)'
;MSIVSNPAWLFVIASAIAVVGIVLSFKLSVSSLLSAETSGEEALPTGFQKEFIRFITQLLFIEALPLVLILWGITQIFDGVEVEVEIPLILVFLILVFGWIQIFLTRSQVMGDPHSSASLKRHVSSFSMITIALAGALPLISLLMLIMKLTDLV
;
A
#
# COMPACT_ATOMS: atom_id res chain seq x y z
N MET A 1 -3.96 -1.76 29.74
CA MET A 1 -4.53 -0.74 28.84
C MET A 1 -5.02 -1.47 27.60
N SER A 2 -6.28 -1.28 27.16
CA SER A 2 -6.78 -2.01 25.99
C SER A 2 -6.16 -1.41 24.72
N ILE A 3 -5.88 -2.23 23.71
CA ILE A 3 -5.35 -1.80 22.39
C ILE A 3 -6.21 -0.66 21.78
N VAL A 4 -7.51 -0.64 22.12
CA VAL A 4 -8.49 0.35 21.64
C VAL A 4 -8.34 1.73 22.31
N SER A 5 -7.67 1.82 23.47
CA SER A 5 -7.54 3.07 24.23
C SER A 5 -6.37 3.96 23.80
N ASN A 6 -5.43 3.45 23.01
CA ASN A 6 -4.29 4.21 22.54
C ASN A 6 -4.50 4.62 21.05
N PRO A 7 -4.58 5.93 20.74
CA PRO A 7 -4.81 6.43 19.38
C PRO A 7 -3.77 5.96 18.35
N ALA A 8 -2.54 5.64 18.78
CA ALA A 8 -1.48 5.19 17.89
C ALA A 8 -1.84 3.89 17.13
N TRP A 9 -2.72 3.05 17.69
CA TRP A 9 -3.19 1.84 17.01
C TRP A 9 -4.07 2.11 15.78
N LEU A 10 -4.70 3.29 15.70
CA LEU A 10 -5.46 3.68 14.51
C LEU A 10 -4.54 3.79 13.29
N PHE A 11 -3.32 4.31 13.48
CA PHE A 11 -2.30 4.41 12.43
C PHE A 11 -1.78 3.03 12.00
N VAL A 12 -1.62 2.09 12.95
CA VAL A 12 -1.23 0.71 12.65
C VAL A 12 -2.29 0.02 11.80
N ILE A 13 -3.56 0.12 12.23
CA ILE A 13 -4.70 -0.51 11.53
C ILE A 13 -4.87 0.11 10.14
N ALA A 14 -4.81 1.44 10.03
CA ALA A 14 -4.89 2.15 8.75
C ALA A 14 -3.78 1.71 7.79
N SER A 15 -2.54 1.66 8.27
CA SER A 15 -1.38 1.21 7.49
C SER A 15 -1.52 -0.24 7.03
N ALA A 16 -1.99 -1.13 7.91
CA ALA A 16 -2.20 -2.53 7.59
C ALA A 16 -3.26 -2.71 6.49
N ILE A 17 -4.42 -2.07 6.62
CA ILE A 17 -5.50 -2.14 5.64
C ILE A 17 -5.02 -1.60 4.28
N ALA A 18 -4.37 -0.43 4.28
CA ALA A 18 -3.86 0.19 3.06
C ALA A 18 -2.85 -0.71 2.35
N VAL A 19 -1.80 -1.13 3.05
CA VAL A 19 -0.71 -1.93 2.45
C VAL A 19 -1.22 -3.28 1.98
N VAL A 20 -1.97 -4.01 2.80
CA VAL A 20 -2.47 -5.34 2.42
C VAL A 20 -3.44 -5.22 1.24
N GLY A 21 -4.36 -4.27 1.25
CA GLY A 21 -5.30 -4.04 0.16
C GLY A 21 -4.58 -3.72 -1.15
N ILE A 22 -3.64 -2.77 -1.12
CA ILE A 22 -2.90 -2.35 -2.33
C ILE A 22 -2.04 -3.48 -2.88
N VAL A 23 -1.35 -4.24 -2.01
CA VAL A 23 -0.54 -5.40 -2.42
C VAL A 23 -1.41 -6.47 -3.09
N LEU A 24 -2.59 -6.78 -2.52
CA LEU A 24 -3.50 -7.76 -3.10
C LEU A 24 -4.04 -7.29 -4.45
N SER A 25 -4.51 -6.05 -4.55
CA SER A 25 -4.97 -5.46 -5.82
C SER A 25 -3.88 -5.47 -6.88
N PHE A 26 -2.64 -5.12 -6.52
CA PHE A 26 -1.51 -5.17 -7.44
C PHE A 26 -1.24 -6.58 -7.95
N LYS A 27 -1.21 -7.58 -7.06
CA LYS A 27 -1.02 -8.99 -7.43
C LYS A 27 -2.11 -9.48 -8.38
N LEU A 28 -3.36 -9.12 -8.12
CA LEU A 28 -4.49 -9.47 -8.98
C LEU A 28 -4.38 -8.82 -10.36
N SER A 29 -4.02 -7.54 -10.44
CA SER A 29 -3.82 -6.85 -11.72
C SER A 29 -2.65 -7.44 -12.51
N VAL A 30 -1.52 -7.74 -11.87
CA VAL A 30 -0.39 -8.40 -12.55
C VAL A 30 -0.78 -9.79 -13.07
N SER A 31 -1.51 -10.57 -12.27
CA SER A 31 -2.03 -11.87 -12.70
C SER A 31 -2.98 -11.75 -13.89
N SER A 32 -3.84 -10.72 -13.91
CA SER A 32 -4.76 -10.46 -15.04
C SER A 32 -3.98 -10.15 -16.32
N LEU A 33 -2.93 -9.31 -16.22
CA LEU A 33 -2.07 -8.95 -17.35
C LEU A 33 -1.31 -10.15 -17.92
N LEU A 34 -0.80 -11.04 -17.07
CA LEU A 34 -0.14 -12.28 -17.49
C LEU A 34 -1.10 -13.22 -18.25
N SER A 35 -2.32 -13.38 -17.73
CA SER A 35 -3.35 -14.20 -18.38
C SER A 35 -3.74 -13.64 -19.75
N ALA A 36 -3.95 -12.31 -19.85
CA ALA A 36 -4.31 -11.65 -21.10
C ALA A 36 -3.20 -11.71 -22.16
N GLU A 37 -1.93 -11.63 -21.74
CA GLU A 37 -0.80 -11.83 -22.65
C GLU A 37 -0.76 -13.27 -23.20
N THR A 38 -1.04 -14.26 -22.33
CA THR A 38 -1.01 -15.69 -22.70
C THR A 38 -2.16 -16.07 -23.63
N SER A 39 -3.36 -15.49 -23.45
CA SER A 39 -4.53 -15.78 -24.28
C SER A 39 -4.54 -15.03 -25.62
N GLY A 40 -3.66 -14.04 -25.81
CA GLY A 40 -3.62 -13.21 -27.02
C GLY A 40 -4.88 -12.35 -27.22
N GLU A 41 -5.71 -12.19 -26.18
CA GLU A 41 -7.05 -11.60 -26.27
C GLU A 41 -7.08 -10.07 -26.37
N GLU A 42 -6.00 -9.37 -26.02
CA GLU A 42 -5.97 -7.90 -26.11
C GLU A 42 -4.63 -7.40 -26.69
N ALA A 43 -4.68 -6.37 -27.54
CA ALA A 43 -3.50 -5.59 -27.85
C ALA A 43 -2.97 -5.01 -26.52
N LEU A 44 -1.73 -5.37 -26.15
CA LEU A 44 -1.10 -5.03 -24.87
C LEU A 44 -1.26 -3.57 -24.39
N PRO A 45 -1.39 -2.53 -25.24
CA PRO A 45 -1.68 -1.17 -24.78
C PRO A 45 -3.05 -1.02 -24.11
N THR A 46 -4.11 -1.65 -24.65
CA THR A 46 -5.49 -1.47 -24.15
C THR A 46 -5.73 -2.26 -22.87
N GLY A 47 -5.17 -3.47 -22.76
CA GLY A 47 -5.31 -4.29 -21.56
C GLY A 47 -4.58 -3.74 -20.35
N PHE A 48 -3.38 -3.19 -20.56
CA PHE A 48 -2.66 -2.51 -19.49
C PHE A 48 -3.43 -1.31 -18.94
N GLN A 49 -3.95 -0.43 -19.82
CA GLN A 49 -4.68 0.75 -19.39
C GLN A 49 -5.96 0.37 -18.62
N LYS A 50 -6.69 -0.64 -19.08
CA LYS A 50 -7.90 -1.15 -18.43
C LYS A 50 -7.61 -1.68 -17.02
N GLU A 51 -6.57 -2.50 -16.86
CA GLU A 51 -6.18 -3.01 -15.54
C GLU A 51 -5.64 -1.92 -14.62
N PHE A 52 -4.92 -0.94 -15.17
CA PHE A 52 -4.46 0.21 -14.40
C PHE A 52 -5.63 1.05 -13.86
N ILE A 53 -6.63 1.37 -14.70
CA ILE A 53 -7.83 2.09 -14.27
C ILE A 53 -8.59 1.30 -13.20
N ARG A 54 -8.70 -0.02 -13.37
CA ARG A 54 -9.32 -0.91 -12.38
C ARG A 54 -8.56 -0.86 -11.05
N PHE A 55 -7.24 -0.93 -11.08
CA PHE A 55 -6.38 -0.83 -9.89
C PHE A 55 -6.57 0.49 -9.16
N ILE A 56 -6.54 1.63 -9.88
CA ILE A 56 -6.74 2.95 -9.28
C ILE A 56 -8.14 3.08 -8.67
N THR A 57 -9.16 2.52 -9.33
CA THR A 57 -10.52 2.49 -8.77
C THR A 57 -10.56 1.70 -7.47
N GLN A 58 -9.94 0.52 -7.44
CA GLN A 58 -9.88 -0.30 -6.22
C GLN A 58 -9.10 0.39 -5.09
N LEU A 59 -7.99 1.03 -5.42
CA LEU A 59 -7.18 1.82 -4.49
C LEU A 59 -8.03 2.85 -3.75
N LEU A 60 -8.86 3.62 -4.48
CA LEU A 60 -9.72 4.64 -3.87
C LEU A 60 -10.66 4.04 -2.81
N PHE A 61 -11.24 2.87 -3.07
CA PHE A 61 -12.09 2.18 -2.10
C PHE A 61 -11.29 1.60 -0.93
N ILE A 62 -10.09 1.08 -1.19
CA ILE A 62 -9.20 0.52 -0.17
C ILE A 62 -8.74 1.61 0.79
N GLU A 63 -8.39 2.80 0.29
CA GLU A 63 -7.83 3.89 1.09
C GLU A 63 -8.88 4.72 1.85
N ALA A 64 -10.14 4.69 1.44
CA ALA A 64 -11.20 5.48 2.07
C ALA A 64 -11.28 5.25 3.59
N LEU A 65 -11.24 3.99 4.03
CA LEU A 65 -11.29 3.64 5.46
C LEU A 65 -9.98 4.00 6.20
N PRO A 66 -8.78 3.61 5.73
CA PRO A 66 -7.50 4.06 6.28
C PRO A 66 -7.40 5.58 6.47
N LEU A 67 -7.86 6.37 5.49
CA LEU A 67 -7.83 7.83 5.58
C LEU A 67 -8.67 8.34 6.77
N VAL A 68 -9.88 7.83 6.94
CA VAL A 68 -10.74 8.19 8.08
C VAL A 68 -10.07 7.82 9.41
N LEU A 69 -9.44 6.65 9.50
CA LEU A 69 -8.74 6.20 10.70
C LEU A 69 -7.53 7.08 11.03
N ILE A 70 -6.74 7.47 10.02
CA ILE A 70 -5.61 8.39 10.20
C ILE A 70 -6.10 9.75 10.70
N LEU A 71 -7.12 10.33 10.07
CA LEU A 71 -7.66 11.62 10.48
C LEU A 71 -8.18 11.58 11.93
N TRP A 72 -8.85 10.49 12.31
CA TRP A 72 -9.33 10.33 13.68
C TRP A 72 -8.21 10.12 14.71
N GLY A 73 -7.16 9.39 14.34
CA GLY A 73 -5.96 9.26 15.18
C GLY A 73 -5.25 10.60 15.38
N ILE A 74 -5.17 11.40 14.31
CA ILE A 74 -4.61 12.76 14.36
C ILE A 74 -5.42 13.62 15.35
N THR A 75 -6.75 13.67 15.24
CA THR A 75 -7.57 14.49 16.15
C THR A 75 -7.34 14.12 17.61
N GLN A 76 -7.23 12.83 17.94
CA GLN A 76 -7.00 12.39 19.33
C GLN A 76 -5.61 12.77 19.85
N ILE A 77 -4.57 12.76 19.00
CA ILE A 77 -3.23 13.23 19.39
C ILE A 77 -3.27 14.73 19.74
N PHE A 78 -3.94 15.54 18.91
CA PHE A 78 -4.06 16.98 19.12
C PHE A 78 -4.94 17.35 20.32
N ASP A 79 -5.91 16.50 20.68
CA ASP A 79 -6.75 16.66 21.88
C ASP A 79 -5.99 16.32 23.19
N GLY A 80 -4.71 15.95 23.10
CA GLY A 80 -3.85 15.71 24.26
C GLY A 80 -4.06 14.36 24.94
N VAL A 81 -4.66 13.38 24.24
CA VAL A 81 -4.77 12.00 24.74
C VAL A 81 -3.36 11.41 24.89
N GLU A 82 -3.08 10.74 26.01
CA GLU A 82 -1.80 10.05 26.19
C GLU A 82 -1.65 8.92 25.17
N VAL A 83 -0.50 8.88 24.50
CA VAL A 83 -0.22 7.97 23.39
C VAL A 83 1.10 7.26 23.65
N GLU A 84 1.08 5.93 23.76
CA GLU A 84 2.30 5.11 23.71
C GLU A 84 2.66 4.89 22.23
N VAL A 85 3.86 5.27 21.82
CA VAL A 85 4.21 5.41 20.39
C VAL A 85 5.15 4.31 19.91
N GLU A 86 5.98 3.78 20.80
CA GLU A 86 7.15 2.97 20.48
C GLU A 86 6.79 1.69 19.72
N ILE A 87 5.80 0.94 20.23
CA ILE A 87 5.35 -0.31 19.59
C ILE A 87 4.60 -0.03 18.28
N PRO A 88 3.59 0.87 18.23
CA PRO A 88 2.91 1.25 17.00
C PRO A 88 3.84 1.72 15.88
N LEU A 89 4.84 2.54 16.21
CA LEU A 89 5.82 3.06 15.25
C LEU A 89 6.61 1.93 14.57
N ILE A 90 7.12 0.97 15.34
CA ILE A 90 7.82 -0.19 14.81
C ILE A 90 6.91 -1.02 13.92
N LEU A 91 5.65 -1.24 14.33
CA LEU A 91 4.70 -2.02 13.53
C LEU A 91 4.36 -1.35 12.20
N VAL A 92 4.11 -0.03 12.18
CA VAL A 92 3.87 0.71 10.92
C VAL A 92 5.09 0.59 10.00
N PHE A 93 6.30 0.70 10.54
CA PHE A 93 7.52 0.53 9.75
C PHE A 93 7.63 -0.88 9.16
N LEU A 94 7.36 -1.93 9.96
CA LEU A 94 7.36 -3.31 9.47
C LEU A 94 6.29 -3.55 8.39
N ILE A 95 5.10 -2.97 8.54
CA ILE A 95 4.03 -3.04 7.54
C ILE A 95 4.47 -2.38 6.22
N LEU A 96 5.08 -1.20 6.29
CA LEU A 96 5.61 -0.50 5.11
C LEU A 96 6.66 -1.35 4.37
N VAL A 97 7.66 -1.85 5.11
CA VAL A 97 8.72 -2.69 4.54
C VAL A 97 8.15 -3.98 3.95
N PHE A 98 7.21 -4.62 4.64
CA PHE A 98 6.51 -5.80 4.13
C PHE A 98 5.80 -5.50 2.80
N GLY A 99 5.09 -4.38 2.70
CA GLY A 99 4.41 -3.96 1.48
C GLY A 99 5.35 -3.82 0.29
N TRP A 100 6.45 -3.10 0.49
CA TRP A 100 7.48 -2.91 -0.54
C TRP A 100 8.13 -4.22 -0.97
N ILE A 101 8.47 -5.11 -0.02
CA ILE A 101 9.01 -6.43 -0.32
C ILE A 101 8.02 -7.23 -1.17
N GLN A 102 6.73 -7.27 -0.80
CA GLN A 102 5.73 -8.02 -1.55
C GLN A 102 5.55 -7.52 -2.98
N ILE A 103 5.51 -6.20 -3.19
CA ILE A 103 5.41 -5.61 -4.54
C ILE A 103 6.67 -5.94 -5.36
N PHE A 104 7.84 -5.82 -4.74
CA PHE A 104 9.12 -6.15 -5.38
C PHE A 104 9.21 -7.62 -5.77
N LEU A 105 8.79 -8.53 -4.89
CA LEU A 105 8.78 -9.97 -5.19
C LEU A 105 7.85 -10.30 -6.34
N THR A 106 6.63 -9.74 -6.38
CA THR A 106 5.69 -9.93 -7.48
C THR A 106 6.25 -9.38 -8.80
N ARG A 107 6.88 -8.20 -8.79
CA ARG A 107 7.58 -7.67 -9.96
C ARG A 107 8.71 -8.61 -10.40
N SER A 108 9.52 -9.10 -9.47
CA SER A 108 10.66 -9.98 -9.75
C SER A 108 10.22 -11.30 -10.39
N GLN A 109 9.06 -11.83 -10.01
CA GLN A 109 8.48 -13.03 -10.63
C GLN A 109 8.22 -12.81 -12.14
N VAL A 110 7.62 -11.68 -12.51
CA VAL A 110 7.36 -11.34 -13.93
C VAL A 110 8.67 -11.08 -14.69
N MET A 111 9.63 -10.41 -14.05
CA MET A 111 10.92 -10.11 -14.69
C MET A 111 11.73 -11.39 -14.98
N GLY A 112 11.67 -12.36 -14.07
CA GLY A 112 12.35 -13.65 -14.16
C GLY A 112 11.68 -14.68 -15.07
N ASP A 113 10.41 -14.47 -15.45
CA ASP A 113 9.68 -15.38 -16.33
C ASP A 113 10.20 -15.27 -17.79
N PRO A 114 10.70 -16.38 -18.40
CA PRO A 114 11.13 -16.40 -19.79
C PRO A 114 9.99 -16.20 -20.80
N HIS A 115 8.75 -16.49 -20.42
CA HIS A 115 7.58 -16.43 -21.32
C HIS A 115 6.94 -15.05 -21.39
N SER A 116 7.21 -14.19 -20.40
CA SER A 116 6.71 -12.83 -20.35
C SER A 116 7.36 -11.94 -21.42
N SER A 117 6.59 -11.17 -22.17
CA SER A 117 7.15 -10.29 -23.20
C SER A 117 7.94 -9.11 -22.62
N ALA A 118 8.85 -8.53 -23.42
CA ALA A 118 9.59 -7.33 -23.04
C ALA A 118 8.65 -6.13 -22.76
N SER A 119 7.51 -6.06 -23.47
CA SER A 119 6.51 -5.01 -23.26
C SER A 119 5.82 -5.18 -21.91
N LEU A 120 5.39 -6.39 -21.56
CA LEU A 120 4.78 -6.67 -20.26
C LEU A 120 5.74 -6.36 -19.12
N LYS A 121 7.00 -6.81 -19.23
CA LYS A 121 8.05 -6.53 -18.23
C LYS A 121 8.22 -5.03 -17.97
N ARG A 122 8.25 -4.22 -19.04
CA ARG A 122 8.35 -2.75 -18.94
C ARG A 122 7.11 -2.13 -18.25
N HIS A 123 5.92 -2.61 -18.60
CA HIS A 123 4.67 -2.16 -18.01
C HIS A 123 4.58 -2.52 -16.52
N VAL A 124 4.81 -3.79 -16.16
CA VAL A 124 4.81 -4.24 -14.76
C VAL A 124 5.88 -3.52 -13.95
N SER A 125 7.07 -3.28 -14.51
CA SER A 125 8.09 -2.49 -13.83
C SER A 125 7.61 -1.07 -13.53
N SER A 126 7.04 -0.36 -14.51
CA SER A 126 6.54 1.00 -14.30
C SER A 126 5.37 1.02 -13.31
N PHE A 127 4.46 0.06 -13.46
CA PHE A 127 3.31 -0.09 -12.58
C PHE A 127 3.74 -0.36 -11.13
N SER A 128 4.71 -1.25 -10.92
CA SER A 128 5.24 -1.57 -9.59
C SER A 128 5.83 -0.35 -8.88
N MET A 129 6.49 0.57 -9.60
CA MET A 129 7.01 1.80 -9.02
C MET A 129 5.88 2.71 -8.52
N ILE A 130 4.81 2.84 -9.30
CA ILE A 130 3.61 3.60 -8.90
C ILE A 130 2.97 2.95 -7.68
N THR A 131 2.79 1.63 -7.69
CA THR A 131 2.21 0.89 -6.56
C THR A 131 3.06 1.01 -5.29
N ILE A 132 4.39 0.98 -5.39
CA ILE A 132 5.30 1.18 -4.23
C ILE A 132 5.07 2.55 -3.58
N ALA A 133 4.94 3.60 -4.40
CA ALA A 133 4.69 4.95 -3.90
C ALA A 133 3.32 5.03 -3.21
N LEU A 134 2.28 4.47 -3.82
CA LEU A 134 0.91 4.47 -3.26
C LEU A 134 0.81 3.64 -1.97
N ALA A 135 1.34 2.41 -1.98
CA ALA A 135 1.37 1.55 -0.80
C ALA A 135 2.16 2.18 0.36
N GLY A 136 3.13 3.05 0.05
CA GLY A 136 3.93 3.75 1.04
C GLY A 136 3.28 5.01 1.61
N ALA A 137 2.32 5.63 0.92
CA ALA A 137 1.83 6.96 1.27
C ALA A 137 1.22 7.03 2.68
N LEU A 138 0.25 6.17 3.00
CA LEU A 138 -0.44 6.17 4.29
C LEU A 138 0.43 5.70 5.47
N PRO A 139 1.26 4.64 5.32
CA PRO A 139 2.23 4.29 6.36
C PRO A 139 3.27 5.37 6.61
N LEU A 140 3.73 6.08 5.58
CA LEU A 140 4.68 7.19 5.77
C LEU A 140 4.04 8.36 6.53
N ILE A 141 2.80 8.73 6.22
CA ILE A 141 2.04 9.73 6.99
C ILE A 141 1.89 9.27 8.45
N SER A 142 1.57 8.00 8.66
CA SER A 142 1.46 7.39 9.98
C SER A 142 2.78 7.47 10.76
N LEU A 143 3.90 7.12 10.13
CA LEU A 143 5.24 7.23 10.73
C LEU A 143 5.56 8.68 11.10
N LEU A 144 5.29 9.64 10.22
CA LEU A 144 5.56 11.05 10.48
C LEU A 144 4.78 11.54 11.71
N MET A 145 3.49 11.24 11.80
CA MET A 145 2.66 11.63 12.95
C MET A 145 3.16 11.01 14.26
N LEU A 146 3.49 9.73 14.24
CA LEU A 146 4.01 9.03 15.41
C LEU A 146 5.39 9.57 15.82
N ILE A 147 6.30 9.83 14.87
CA ILE A 147 7.60 10.46 15.17
C ILE A 147 7.42 11.84 15.78
N MET A 148 6.55 12.67 15.20
CA MET A 148 6.26 14.00 15.73
C MET A 148 5.77 13.92 17.18
N LYS A 149 4.87 12.97 17.48
CA LYS A 149 4.39 12.74 18.85
C LYS A 149 5.51 12.26 19.78
N LEU A 150 6.35 11.33 19.33
CA LEU A 150 7.49 10.82 20.12
C LEU A 150 8.50 11.91 20.47
N THR A 151 8.66 12.90 19.58
CA THR A 151 9.58 14.04 19.77
C THR A 151 8.93 15.27 20.41
N ASP A 152 7.70 15.14 20.94
CA ASP A 152 6.92 16.22 21.55
C ASP A 152 6.74 17.46 20.65
N LEU A 153 6.72 17.27 19.31
CA LEU A 153 6.42 18.34 18.36
C LEU A 153 4.92 18.58 18.22
N VAL A 154 4.09 17.63 18.66
CA VAL A 154 2.61 17.63 18.63
C VAL A 154 2.05 16.89 19.83
#